data_AF-A0A7X3R7V6-F1
#
_entry.id   AF-A0A7X3R7V6-F1
#
_cell.length_a   1.000
_cell.length_b   1.000
_cell.length_c   1.000
_cell.angle_alpha   90.00
_cell.angle_beta   90.00
_cell.angle_gamma   90.00
#
_symmetry.space_group_name_H-M   'P 1'
#
loop_
_entity.id
_entity.type
_entity.pdbx_description
1 polymer ?
#
loop_
_entity_poly.entity_id
_entity_poly.type
_entity_poly.pdbx_seq_one_letter_code
_entity_poly.pdbx_strand_id
1 'polypeptide(L)' 'ELGPGTAASVHLAVSSANIEVPSDLVGPGLLQDDVCANPFTLEGGELAPFEGPGLGMELDEEKMERWSG' A
#
# COMPACT_ATOMS: atom_id res chain seq x y z
N GLU A 1 -5.78 -4.21 -4.56
CA GLU A 1 -5.21 -2.88 -4.87
C GLU A 1 -3.70 -2.93 -5.07
N LEU A 2 -3.16 -1.98 -5.84
CA LEU A 2 -1.73 -1.61 -5.84
C LEU A 2 -1.42 -0.69 -4.65
N GLY A 3 -0.15 -0.38 -4.44
CA GLY A 3 0.36 0.35 -3.29
C GLY A 3 -0.34 1.66 -2.96
N PRO A 4 -0.74 2.53 -3.92
CA PRO A 4 -1.51 3.73 -3.59
C PRO A 4 -2.85 3.45 -2.91
N GLY A 5 -3.58 2.43 -3.40
CA GLY A 5 -4.85 2.02 -2.80
C GLY A 5 -4.63 1.39 -1.43
N THR A 6 -3.63 0.51 -1.30
CA THR A 6 -3.24 -0.08 -0.02
C THR A 6 -2.85 0.99 1.00
N ALA A 7 -2.06 2.00 0.61
CA ALA A 7 -1.64 3.08 1.49
C ALA A 7 -2.81 3.92 1.98
N ALA A 8 -3.76 4.25 1.08
CA ALA A 8 -4.98 4.95 1.47
C ALA A 8 -5.82 4.14 2.47
N SER A 9 -5.98 2.83 2.25
CA SER A 9 -6.70 1.95 3.17
C SER A 9 -6.00 1.79 4.52
N VAL A 10 -4.66 1.66 4.55
CA VAL A 10 -3.88 1.61 5.79
C VAL A 10 -3.99 2.92 6.56
N HIS A 11 -3.87 4.07 5.88
CA HIS A 11 -4.09 5.38 6.50
C HIS A 11 -5.47 5.50 7.14
N LEU A 12 -6.52 5.07 6.44
CA LEU A 12 -7.87 5.06 6.97
C LEU A 12 -7.96 4.16 8.22
N ALA A 13 -7.43 2.94 8.14
CA ALA A 13 -7.44 1.98 9.24
C ALA A 13 -6.77 2.52 10.51
N VAL A 14 -5.56 3.06 10.41
CA VAL A 14 -4.84 3.58 11.59
C VAL A 14 -5.45 4.87 12.15
N SER A 15 -6.22 5.60 11.34
CA SER A 15 -6.89 6.84 11.76
C SER A 15 -8.25 6.64 12.44
N SER A 16 -8.80 5.42 12.40
CA SER A 16 -10.17 5.13 12.84
C SER A 16 -10.21 3.99 13.84
N ALA A 17 -10.59 4.31 15.08
CA ALA A 17 -10.76 3.31 16.13
C ALA A 17 -11.92 2.32 15.85
N ASN A 18 -12.84 2.65 14.93
CA ASN A 18 -14.00 1.80 14.63
C ASN A 18 -13.69 0.69 13.61
N ILE A 19 -12.46 0.62 13.08
CA ILE A 19 -12.03 -0.45 12.18
C ILE A 19 -11.37 -1.53 13.03
N GLU A 20 -12.17 -2.52 13.43
CA GLU A 20 -11.76 -3.58 14.36
C GLU A 20 -11.65 -4.97 13.70
N VAL A 21 -11.96 -5.07 12.41
CA VAL A 21 -11.92 -6.33 11.64
C VAL A 21 -10.70 -6.37 10.72
N PRO A 22 -10.11 -7.55 10.48
CA PRO A 22 -9.02 -7.71 9.52
C PRO A 22 -9.43 -7.29 8.10
N SER A 23 -8.47 -6.75 7.35
CA SER A 23 -8.65 -6.41 5.94
C SER A 23 -8.15 -7.52 5.00
N ASP A 24 -8.49 -7.41 3.73
CA ASP A 24 -8.01 -8.24 2.63
C ASP A 24 -6.95 -7.52 1.77
N LEU A 25 -6.17 -6.61 2.38
CA LEU A 25 -5.11 -5.84 1.70
C LEU A 25 -3.87 -6.71 1.37
N VAL A 26 -4.07 -7.79 0.62
CA VAL A 26 -3.07 -8.81 0.31
C VAL A 26 -2.26 -8.53 -0.97
N GLY A 27 -2.61 -7.47 -1.70
CA GLY A 27 -1.94 -7.04 -2.93
C GLY A 27 -0.40 -7.07 -2.87
N PRO A 28 0.23 -6.48 -1.85
CA PRO A 28 1.70 -6.47 -1.71
C PRO A 28 2.35 -7.86 -1.65
N GLY A 29 1.61 -8.90 -1.25
CA GLY A 29 2.11 -10.28 -1.20
C GLY A 29 1.70 -11.15 -2.40
N LEU A 30 0.79 -10.68 -3.25
CA LEU A 30 0.24 -11.47 -4.36
C LEU A 30 0.61 -10.95 -5.75
N LEU A 31 0.79 -9.64 -5.90
CA LEU A 31 1.12 -9.03 -7.19
C LEU A 31 2.60 -9.26 -7.52
N GLN A 32 2.90 -9.38 -8.82
CA GLN A 32 4.27 -9.57 -9.29
C GLN A 32 5.16 -8.36 -8.97
N ASP A 33 4.60 -7.16 -9.04
CA ASP A 33 5.27 -5.89 -8.79
C ASP A 33 4.24 -4.85 -8.37
N ASP A 34 4.73 -3.71 -7.88
CA ASP A 34 3.95 -2.54 -7.53
C ASP A 34 4.48 -1.31 -8.29
N VAL A 35 3.64 -0.31 -8.50
CA VAL A 35 4.02 0.97 -9.12
C VAL A 35 4.66 1.94 -8.12
N CYS A 36 4.71 1.61 -6.84
CA CYS A 36 5.47 2.35 -5.85
C CYS A 36 6.99 2.15 -6.01
N ALA A 37 7.75 3.22 -5.74
CA ALA A 37 9.21 3.14 -5.59
C ALA A 37 9.60 2.25 -4.39
N ASN A 38 8.87 2.42 -3.27
CA ASN A 38 9.00 1.59 -2.07
C ASN A 38 7.68 0.86 -1.81
N PRO A 39 7.55 -0.42 -2.20
CA PRO A 39 6.33 -1.19 -1.95
C PRO A 39 6.18 -1.58 -0.48
N PHE A 40 4.93 -1.85 -0.07
CA PHE A 40 4.66 -2.42 1.25
C PHE A 40 5.33 -3.77 1.44
N THR A 41 5.77 -4.04 2.67
CA THR A 41 6.18 -5.37 3.09
C THR A 41 5.15 -5.91 4.06
N LEU A 42 4.62 -7.11 3.79
CA LEU A 42 3.71 -7.81 4.69
C LEU A 42 4.54 -8.55 5.75
N GLU A 43 4.55 -8.03 6.98
CA GLU A 43 5.31 -8.59 8.10
C GLU A 43 4.37 -9.22 9.11
N GLY A 44 4.50 -10.53 9.37
CA GLY A 44 3.64 -11.21 10.33
C GLY A 44 2.14 -11.22 9.99
N GLY A 45 1.77 -10.92 8.73
CA GLY A 45 0.37 -10.78 8.31
C GLY A 45 -0.20 -9.37 8.53
N GLU A 46 0.63 -8.40 8.89
CA GLU A 46 0.24 -7.01 9.16
C GLU A 46 0.90 -6.03 8.18
N LEU A 47 0.29 -4.86 8.05
CA LEU A 47 0.80 -3.72 7.29
C LEU A 47 0.88 -2.51 8.22
N ALA A 48 1.97 -1.75 8.12
CA ALA A 48 2.17 -0.50 8.84
C ALA A 48 2.06 0.70 7.87
N PRO A 49 1.57 1.88 8.32
CA PRO A 49 1.54 3.07 7.47
C PRO A 49 2.96 3.52 7.14
N PHE A 50 3.13 4.17 5.99
CA PHE A 50 4.38 4.86 5.70
C PHE A 50 4.48 6.17 6.47
N GLU A 51 5.71 6.60 6.75
CA GLU A 51 5.97 7.91 7.33
C GLU A 51 5.99 9.00 6.24
N GLY A 52 5.73 10.24 6.65
CA GLY A 52 5.78 11.41 5.77
C GLY A 52 4.39 11.96 5.37
N PRO A 53 4.37 13.03 4.56
CA PRO A 53 3.14 13.69 4.18
C PRO A 53 2.31 12.88 3.17
N GLY A 54 1.00 13.16 3.10
CA GLY A 54 0.10 12.50 2.17
C GLY A 54 -0.08 11.02 2.54
N LEU A 55 0.19 10.13 1.59
CA LEU A 55 0.17 8.67 1.79
C LEU A 55 1.55 8.09 2.21
N GLY A 56 2.55 8.96 2.42
CA GLY A 56 3.91 8.55 2.81
C GLY A 56 4.67 7.73 1.76
N MET A 57 4.20 7.71 0.51
CA MET A 57 4.78 6.91 -0.56
C MET A 57 5.06 7.73 -1.83
N GLU A 58 5.94 7.19 -2.67
CA GLU A 58 6.33 7.77 -3.95
C GLU A 58 6.06 6.77 -5.07
N LEU A 59 5.60 7.28 -6.22
CA LEU A 59 5.42 6.48 -7.43
C LEU A 59 6.77 6.31 -8.16
N ASP A 60 6.92 5.17 -8.82
CA ASP A 60 8.02 4.89 -9.73
C ASP A 60 7.53 5.07 -11.17
N GLU A 61 7.98 6.15 -11.81
CA GLU A 61 7.55 6.51 -13.16
C GLU A 61 7.91 5.45 -14.21
N GLU A 62 9.06 4.77 -14.08
CA GLU A 62 9.46 3.72 -15.02
C GLU A 62 8.52 2.51 -14.91
N LYS A 63 8.11 2.16 -13.68
CA LYS A 63 7.12 1.10 -13.46
C LYS A 63 5.72 1.50 -13.93
N MET A 64 5.32 2.74 -13.68
CA MET A 64 4.05 3.29 -14.17
C MET A 64 3.99 3.19 -15.70
N GLU A 65 5.04 3.61 -16.42
CA GLU A 65 5.12 3.46 -17.87
C GLU A 65 5.06 1.99 -18.29
N ARG A 66 5.82 1.12 -17.64
CA ARG A 66 5.86 -0.32 -17.94
C ARG A 66 4.49 -0.99 -17.86
N TRP A 67 3.67 -0.61 -16.90
CA TRP A 67 2.34 -1.21 -16.65
C TRP A 67 1.16 -0.39 -17.21
N SER A 68 1.44 0.66 -17.99
CA SER A 68 0.41 1.53 -18.57
C SER A 68 -0.29 0.99 -19.84
N GLY A 69 0.17 -0.15 -20.36
CA GLY A 69 -0.29 -0.77 -21.62
C GLY A 69 -1.26 -1.93 -21.45
#